data_AF-A0A060C098-F1
#
_entry.id   AF-A0A060C098-F1
#
_cell.length_a   1.000
_cell.length_b   1.000
_cell.length_c   1.000
_cell.angle_alpha   90.00
_cell.angle_beta   90.00
_cell.angle_gamma   90.00
#
_symmetry.space_group_name_H-M   'P 1'
#
loop_
_entity.id
_entity.type
_entity.pdbx_description
1 polymer ?
#
loop_
_entity_poly.entity_id
_entity_poly.type
_entity_poly.pdbx_seq_one_letter_code
_entity_poly.pdbx_strand_id
1 'polypeptide(L)'
;PGGGYVRLAMGHEGHDMAPWITTMGITYVVLKYRMPNGHYEVPLSDAEQAIRLVRQHASEWNINPHRIGIMGASAGGHLAASLATLYSSNETRPDFPNFVYPVISMVPALRTPVHVRTC
;
A
#
# COMPACT_ATOMS: atom_id res chain seq x y z
N PRO A 1 -3.49 2.16 3.78
CA PRO A 1 -4.89 1.87 4.15
C PRO A 1 -5.65 1.16 3.01
N GLY A 2 -6.60 0.31 3.36
CA GLY A 2 -7.61 -0.29 2.48
C GLY A 2 -8.93 0.46 2.56
N GLY A 3 -10.05 -0.28 2.47
CA GLY A 3 -11.40 0.28 2.34
C GLY A 3 -12.11 -0.07 1.03
N GLY A 4 -11.74 -1.19 0.42
CA GLY A 4 -12.49 -1.79 -0.70
C GLY A 4 -12.51 -0.96 -1.98
N TYR A 5 -11.61 0.02 -2.14
CA TYR A 5 -11.65 1.01 -3.22
C TYR A 5 -12.93 1.86 -3.28
N VAL A 6 -13.68 1.94 -2.17
CA VAL A 6 -14.85 2.83 -2.01
C VAL A 6 -14.64 3.88 -0.92
N ARG A 7 -13.65 3.68 -0.05
CA ARG A 7 -13.20 4.61 0.99
C ARG A 7 -11.76 4.32 1.37
N LEU A 8 -11.19 5.17 2.22
CA LEU A 8 -9.89 4.94 2.87
C LEU A 8 -10.08 4.74 4.38
N ALA A 9 -9.63 3.61 4.89
CA ALA A 9 -9.57 3.31 6.32
C ALA A 9 -8.41 4.07 7.02
N MET A 10 -8.41 5.41 6.94
CA MET A 10 -7.28 6.25 7.35
C MET A 10 -6.92 6.17 8.85
N GLY A 11 -7.89 5.93 9.73
CA GLY A 11 -7.63 5.75 11.16
C GLY A 11 -6.90 4.43 11.42
N HIS A 12 -7.65 3.33 11.49
CA HIS A 12 -7.14 2.02 11.90
C HIS A 12 -6.09 1.40 10.95
N GLU A 13 -6.17 1.60 9.64
CA GLU A 13 -5.18 1.05 8.67
C GLU A 13 -4.18 2.10 8.16
N GLY A 14 -4.26 3.33 8.68
CA GLY A 14 -3.33 4.41 8.38
C GLY A 14 -2.64 4.87 9.66
N HIS A 15 -3.30 5.71 10.44
CA HIS A 15 -2.68 6.40 11.57
C HIS A 15 -2.39 5.51 12.78
N ASP A 16 -3.24 4.53 13.10
CA ASP A 16 -3.12 3.76 14.35
C ASP A 16 -1.85 2.89 14.39
N MET A 17 -1.29 2.56 13.23
CA MET A 17 -0.01 1.82 13.13
C MET A 17 1.22 2.72 13.34
N ALA A 18 1.09 4.03 13.11
CA ALA A 18 2.22 4.96 13.11
C ALA A 18 2.96 5.02 14.46
N PRO A 19 2.30 5.07 15.64
CA PRO A 19 3.00 5.08 16.92
C PRO A 19 3.86 3.83 17.13
N TRP A 20 3.37 2.66 16.73
CA TRP A 20 4.10 1.41 16.87
C TRP A 20 5.28 1.32 15.90
N ILE A 21 5.07 1.64 14.62
CA ILE A 21 6.14 1.57 13.60
C ILE A 21 7.26 2.57 13.89
N THR A 22 6.92 3.78 14.34
CA THR A 22 7.94 4.81 14.63
C THR A 22 8.81 4.44 15.84
N THR A 23 8.34 3.63 16.80
CA THR A 23 9.18 3.11 17.90
C THR A 23 10.30 2.20 17.41
N MET A 24 10.20 1.65 16.19
CA MET A 24 11.23 0.82 15.56
C MET A 24 12.25 1.64 14.76
N GLY A 25 12.18 2.98 14.81
CA GLY A 25 13.03 3.86 14.02
C GLY A 25 12.66 3.89 12.53
N ILE A 26 11.41 3.57 12.18
CA ILE A 26 10.91 3.57 10.81
C ILE A 26 10.04 4.81 10.59
N THR A 27 10.38 5.61 9.58
CA THR A 27 9.50 6.70 9.09
C THR A 27 8.29 6.10 8.39
N TYR A 28 7.10 6.49 8.84
CA TYR A 28 5.83 5.95 8.33
C TYR A 28 5.03 7.02 7.59
N VAL A 29 4.83 6.82 6.28
CA VAL A 29 4.10 7.74 5.39
C VAL A 29 2.75 7.14 5.02
N VAL A 30 1.66 7.85 5.30
CA VAL A 30 0.30 7.38 4.99
C VAL A 30 -0.18 7.94 3.65
N LEU A 31 -0.27 7.06 2.65
CA LEU A 31 -0.77 7.41 1.34
C LEU A 31 -2.30 7.54 1.32
N LYS A 32 -2.78 8.77 1.07
CA LYS A 32 -4.18 9.05 0.73
C LYS A 32 -4.35 9.06 -0.79
N TYR A 33 -4.55 7.88 -1.38
CA TYR A 33 -4.69 7.72 -2.84
C TYR A 33 -6.11 8.01 -3.35
N ARG A 34 -6.21 8.36 -4.62
CA ARG A 34 -7.47 8.58 -5.33
C ARG A 34 -8.19 7.25 -5.59
N MET A 35 -9.52 7.27 -5.50
CA MET A 35 -10.32 6.08 -5.81
C MET A 35 -10.23 5.75 -7.31
N PRO A 36 -10.19 4.46 -7.68
CA PRO A 36 -9.99 4.06 -9.06
C PRO A 36 -11.16 4.45 -9.97
N ASN A 37 -12.41 4.40 -9.49
CA ASN A 37 -13.60 4.66 -10.32
C ASN A 37 -13.59 3.90 -11.67
N GLY A 38 -13.12 2.65 -11.67
CA GLY A 38 -12.95 1.83 -12.88
C GLY A 38 -11.56 1.89 -13.53
N HIS A 39 -10.72 2.83 -13.09
CA HIS A 39 -9.37 3.10 -13.61
C HIS A 39 -8.32 2.69 -12.58
N TYR A 40 -7.76 1.47 -12.72
CA TYR A 40 -6.78 0.94 -11.75
C TYR A 40 -5.44 1.72 -11.78
N GLU A 41 -5.14 2.35 -12.91
CA GLU A 41 -3.97 3.20 -13.13
C GLU A 41 -3.97 4.44 -12.23
N VAL A 42 -5.14 4.91 -11.79
CA VAL A 42 -5.28 6.10 -10.94
C VAL A 42 -4.59 5.89 -9.58
N PRO A 43 -5.01 4.93 -8.72
CA PRO A 43 -4.33 4.70 -7.45
C PRO A 43 -2.90 4.18 -7.64
N LEU A 44 -2.61 3.46 -8.73
CA LEU A 44 -1.25 3.00 -9.02
C LEU A 44 -0.30 4.18 -9.25
N SER A 45 -0.71 5.16 -10.07
CA SER A 45 0.07 6.38 -10.32
C SER A 45 0.31 7.20 -9.04
N ASP A 46 -0.67 7.24 -8.12
CA ASP A 46 -0.49 7.89 -6.81
C ASP A 46 0.54 7.16 -5.95
N ALA A 47 0.54 5.82 -5.99
CA ALA A 47 1.51 5.01 -5.25
C ALA A 47 2.93 5.16 -5.82
N GLU A 48 3.06 5.24 -7.15
CA GLU A 48 4.33 5.56 -7.80
C GLU A 48 4.84 6.97 -7.43
N GLN A 49 3.96 7.97 -7.49
CA GLN A 49 4.30 9.33 -7.10
C GLN A 49 4.71 9.40 -5.63
N ALA A 50 4.08 8.61 -4.75
CA ALA A 50 4.46 8.53 -3.35
C ALA A 50 5.91 8.03 -3.19
N ILE A 51 6.31 6.97 -3.89
CA ILE A 51 7.70 6.49 -3.87
C ILE A 51 8.67 7.57 -4.37
N ARG A 52 8.33 8.28 -5.46
CA ARG A 52 9.16 9.39 -5.97
C ARG A 52 9.35 10.47 -4.92
N LEU A 53 8.27 10.90 -4.27
CA LEU A 53 8.32 11.93 -3.22
C LEU A 53 9.16 11.47 -2.03
N VAL A 54 8.96 10.24 -1.55
CA VAL A 54 9.75 9.72 -0.42
C VAL A 54 11.24 9.67 -0.76
N ARG A 55 11.60 9.25 -1.99
CA ARG A 55 13.00 9.27 -2.46
C ARG A 55 13.56 10.69 -2.56
N GLN A 56 12.78 11.61 -3.12
CA GLN A 56 13.17 13.01 -3.30
C GLN A 56 13.42 13.72 -1.95
N HIS A 57 12.62 13.43 -0.94
CA HIS A 57 12.74 14.01 0.40
C HIS A 57 13.57 13.17 1.36
N ALA A 58 14.24 12.10 0.90
CA ALA A 58 14.93 11.17 1.78
C ALA A 58 16.00 11.84 2.65
N SER A 59 16.77 12.77 2.07
CA SER A 59 17.78 13.56 2.80
C SER A 59 17.14 14.47 3.86
N GLU A 60 16.05 15.16 3.51
CA GLU A 60 15.33 16.06 4.40
C GLU A 60 14.75 15.32 5.62
N TRP A 61 14.26 14.11 5.41
CA TRP A 61 13.67 13.28 6.47
C TRP A 61 14.67 12.36 7.16
N ASN A 62 15.96 12.45 6.81
CA ASN A 62 17.03 11.59 7.34
C ASN A 62 16.72 10.09 7.20
N ILE A 63 16.21 9.68 6.05
CA ILE A 63 15.92 8.28 5.71
C ILE A 63 16.81 7.79 4.56
N ASN A 64 17.01 6.47 4.48
CA ASN A 64 17.78 5.87 3.39
C ASN A 64 16.90 5.72 2.13
N PRO A 65 17.24 6.35 0.98
CA PRO A 65 16.45 6.30 -0.25
C PRO A 65 16.41 4.91 -0.93
N HIS A 66 17.24 3.97 -0.45
CA HIS A 66 17.31 2.57 -0.91
C HIS A 66 16.72 1.59 0.10
N ARG A 67 15.95 2.07 1.08
CA ARG A 67 15.21 1.25 2.06
C ARG A 67 13.77 1.72 2.22
N ILE A 68 13.08 1.94 1.11
CA ILE A 68 11.69 2.41 1.05
C ILE A 68 10.78 1.25 0.67
N GLY A 69 9.98 0.80 1.63
CA GLY A 69 8.98 -0.24 1.41
C GLY A 69 7.60 0.33 1.08
N ILE A 70 6.72 -0.54 0.57
CA ILE A 70 5.29 -0.25 0.44
C ILE A 70 4.49 -1.23 1.29
N MET A 71 3.50 -0.71 2.02
CA MET A 71 2.65 -1.51 2.91
C MET A 71 1.18 -1.27 2.61
N GLY A 72 0.38 -2.34 2.62
CA GLY A 72 -1.03 -2.23 2.29
C GLY A 72 -1.91 -3.30 2.94
N ALA A 73 -3.11 -2.88 3.35
CA ALA A 73 -4.13 -3.71 3.96
C ALA A 73 -5.34 -3.94 3.02
N SER A 74 -5.86 -5.15 2.86
CA SER A 74 -7.06 -5.45 2.03
C SER A 74 -6.94 -4.87 0.60
N ALA A 75 -7.80 -3.94 0.20
CA ALA A 75 -7.69 -3.21 -1.08
C ALA A 75 -6.42 -2.35 -1.19
N GLY A 76 -5.91 -1.82 -0.09
CA GLY A 76 -4.60 -1.18 -0.05
C GLY A 76 -3.48 -2.20 -0.21
N GLY A 77 -3.69 -3.45 0.21
CA GLY A 77 -2.79 -4.58 -0.04
C GLY A 77 -2.77 -4.99 -1.52
N HIS A 78 -3.92 -4.89 -2.21
CA HIS A 78 -3.97 -5.02 -3.67
C HIS A 78 -3.12 -3.94 -4.35
N LEU A 79 -3.32 -2.67 -4.00
CA LEU A 79 -2.47 -1.57 -4.50
C LEU A 79 -0.99 -1.81 -4.16
N ALA A 80 -0.76 -2.30 -2.94
CA ALA A 80 0.45 -2.95 -2.42
C ALA A 80 1.21 -3.77 -3.46
N ALA A 81 0.57 -4.89 -3.78
CA ALA A 81 1.07 -5.91 -4.68
C ALA A 81 1.15 -5.42 -6.13
N SER A 82 0.18 -4.62 -6.57
CA SER A 82 0.19 -4.00 -7.91
C SER A 82 1.42 -3.12 -8.09
N LEU A 83 1.74 -2.22 -7.15
CA LEU A 83 2.94 -1.39 -7.26
C LEU A 83 4.22 -2.24 -7.23
N ALA A 84 4.28 -3.28 -6.39
CA ALA A 84 5.45 -4.14 -6.29
C ALA A 84 5.73 -4.95 -7.59
N THR A 85 4.76 -5.08 -8.49
CA THR A 85 4.87 -5.92 -9.71
C THR A 85 4.68 -5.16 -11.02
N LEU A 86 3.94 -4.06 -11.01
CA LEU A 86 3.53 -3.28 -12.19
C LEU A 86 4.14 -1.87 -12.20
N TYR A 87 5.18 -1.61 -11.39
CA TYR A 87 5.89 -0.33 -11.40
C TYR A 87 6.43 0.00 -12.81
N SER A 88 6.37 1.28 -13.19
CA SER A 88 6.80 1.77 -14.49
C SER A 88 8.32 1.92 -14.64
N SER A 89 9.05 2.09 -13.54
CA SER A 89 10.51 2.18 -13.58
C SER A 89 11.17 1.77 -12.27
N ASN A 90 12.50 1.57 -12.28
CA ASN A 90 13.27 1.34 -11.05
C ASN A 90 13.14 2.49 -10.04
N GLU A 91 12.82 3.71 -10.49
CA GLU A 91 12.59 4.87 -9.62
C GLU A 91 11.25 4.82 -8.88
N THR A 92 10.28 4.03 -9.34
CA THR A 92 8.97 3.85 -8.68
C THR A 92 8.83 2.48 -8.01
N ARG A 93 9.78 1.57 -8.26
CA ARG A 93 9.85 0.27 -7.61
C ARG A 93 10.08 0.42 -6.09
N PRO A 94 9.23 -0.16 -5.22
CA PRO A 94 9.52 -0.26 -3.79
C PRO A 94 10.63 -1.28 -3.52
N ASP A 95 11.45 -1.05 -2.49
CA ASP A 95 12.57 -1.92 -2.13
C ASP A 95 12.09 -3.24 -1.48
N PHE A 96 10.96 -3.19 -0.77
CA PHE A 96 10.30 -4.36 -0.20
C PHE A 96 8.78 -4.14 -0.03
N PRO A 97 7.96 -5.18 -0.23
CA PRO A 97 6.54 -5.13 0.11
C PRO A 97 6.24 -5.65 1.52
N ASN A 98 5.19 -5.12 2.15
CA ASN A 98 4.54 -5.70 3.32
C ASN A 98 3.02 -5.78 3.08
N PHE A 99 2.48 -6.99 2.99
CA PHE A 99 1.08 -7.23 2.67
C PHE A 99 0.30 -7.68 3.90
N VAL A 100 -0.75 -6.94 4.23
CA VAL A 100 -1.61 -7.19 5.37
C VAL A 100 -2.98 -7.63 4.84
N TYR A 101 -3.31 -8.92 4.97
CA TYR A 101 -4.54 -9.54 4.42
C TYR A 101 -4.93 -9.00 3.01
N PRO A 102 -4.01 -9.02 2.03
CA PRO A 102 -4.21 -8.34 0.76
C PRO A 102 -5.33 -8.98 -0.07
N VAL A 103 -6.04 -8.16 -0.84
CA VAL A 103 -6.76 -8.68 -2.00
C VAL A 103 -5.73 -8.92 -3.11
N ILE A 104 -5.56 -10.16 -3.56
CA ILE A 104 -4.59 -10.52 -4.62
C ILE A 104 -5.26 -10.74 -5.98
N SER A 105 -6.51 -11.21 -5.99
CA SER A 105 -7.27 -11.42 -7.23
C SER A 105 -8.65 -10.79 -7.14
N MET A 106 -9.02 -10.08 -8.21
CA MET A 106 -10.37 -9.53 -8.40
C MET A 106 -11.27 -10.48 -9.21
N VAL A 107 -10.72 -11.61 -9.69
CA VAL A 107 -11.48 -12.59 -10.46
C VAL A 107 -12.41 -13.38 -9.52
N PRO A 108 -13.74 -13.38 -9.77
CA PRO A 108 -14.69 -14.07 -8.90
C PRO A 108 -14.38 -15.55 -8.67
N ALA A 109 -13.90 -16.25 -9.71
CA ALA A 109 -13.59 -17.67 -9.66
C ALA A 109 -12.45 -18.06 -8.69
N LEU A 110 -11.61 -17.09 -8.29
CA LEU A 110 -10.48 -17.30 -7.38
C LEU A 110 -10.79 -16.86 -5.94
N ARG A 111 -12.00 -16.36 -5.68
CA ARG A 111 -12.46 -16.11 -4.30
C ARG A 111 -12.77 -17.47 -3.68
N THR A 112 -11.95 -17.91 -2.73
CA THR A 112 -12.21 -19.14 -1.98
C THR A 112 -13.60 -19.03 -1.34
N PRO A 113 -14.51 -19.99 -1.55
CA PRO A 113 -15.75 -20.03 -0.79
C PRO A 113 -15.37 -20.23 0.68
N VAL A 114 -15.54 -19.20 1.50
CA VAL A 114 -15.33 -19.33 2.94
C VAL A 114 -16.50 -20.17 3.47
N HIS A 115 -16.31 -21.49 3.50
CA HIS A 115 -17.16 -22.36 4.32
C HIS A 115 -16.80 -22.09 5.78
N VAL A 116 -17.48 -21.13 6.40
CA VAL A 116 -17.48 -21.00 7.85
C VAL A 116 -18.21 -22.23 8.38
N ARG A 117 -17.47 -23.28 8.75
CA ARG A 117 -18.00 -24.28 9.66
C ARG A 117 -18.06 -23.60 11.03
N THR A 118 -19.25 -23.16 11.41
CA THR A 118 -19.56 -22.91 12.82
C THR A 118 -19.35 -24.22 13.56
N CYS A 119 -18.43 -24.24 14.52
CA CYS A 119 -18.33 -25.28 15.54
C CYS A 119 -19.55 -25.22 16.47
#